data_AF-A0AA41V906-F1
#
_entry.id   AF-A0AA41V906-F1
#
_cell.length_a   1.000
_cell.length_b   1.000
_cell.length_c   1.000
_cell.angle_alpha   90.00
_cell.angle_beta   90.00
_cell.angle_gamma   90.00
#
_symmetry.space_group_name_H-M   'P 1'
#
loop_
_entity.id
_entity.type
_entity.pdbx_description
1 polymer ?
#
loop_
_entity_poly.entity_id
_entity_poly.type
_entity_poly.pdbx_seq_one_letter_code
_entity_poly.pdbx_strand_id
1 'polypeptide(L)' 'MLDTVGPELQVVNKSEKSIALKAESLVVLTPDQDKEATSEVLPINYGGLSKAVKKGDTIFLGQYLFTGSETTSVWLE' A
#
# COMPACT_ATOMS: atom_id res chain seq x y z
N MET A 1 -5.07 5.10 -28.69
CA MET A 1 -5.76 4.93 -27.40
C MET A 1 -4.97 5.73 -26.38
N LEU A 2 -5.60 6.67 -25.66
CA LEU A 2 -4.94 7.43 -24.60
C LEU A 2 -5.27 6.71 -23.29
N ASP A 3 -4.27 6.08 -22.70
CA ASP A 3 -4.40 5.36 -21.43
C ASP A 3 -4.18 6.36 -20.29
N THR A 4 -5.22 6.59 -19.49
CA THR A 4 -5.15 7.48 -18.33
C THR A 4 -5.18 6.64 -17.07
N VAL A 5 -4.20 6.82 -16.19
CA VAL A 5 -4.05 6.05 -14.95
C VAL A 5 -5.28 6.14 -14.02
N GLY A 6 -6.06 7.23 -14.10
CA GLY A 6 -7.22 7.42 -13.22
C GLY A 6 -6.82 7.62 -11.75
N PRO A 7 -7.80 7.71 -10.83
CA PRO A 7 -7.54 7.83 -9.41
C PRO A 7 -7.13 6.47 -8.80
N GLU A 8 -5.90 6.37 -8.30
CA GLU A 8 -5.37 5.15 -7.69
C GLU A 8 -4.68 5.46 -6.35
N LEU A 9 -4.91 4.60 -5.35
CA LEU A 9 -4.13 4.60 -4.11
C LEU A 9 -3.00 3.60 -4.24
N GLN A 10 -1.76 4.07 -4.18
CA GLN A 10 -0.57 3.29 -4.40
C GLN A 10 0.41 3.42 -3.24
N VAL A 11 1.14 2.34 -2.97
CA VAL A 11 2.37 2.37 -2.17
C VAL A 11 3.51 2.89 -3.04
N VAL A 12 4.21 3.91 -2.56
CA VAL A 12 5.32 4.57 -3.25
C VAL A 12 6.63 3.87 -2.87
N ASN A 13 7.00 2.84 -3.62
CA ASN A 13 8.26 2.13 -3.46
C ASN A 13 9.31 2.60 -4.48
N LYS A 14 10.02 3.70 -4.16
CA LYS A 14 11.07 4.27 -5.02
C LYS A 14 12.28 3.35 -5.22
N SER A 15 12.49 2.39 -4.30
CA SER A 15 13.63 1.46 -4.37
C SER A 15 13.41 0.32 -5.35
N GLU A 16 12.16 0.09 -5.76
CA GLU A 16 11.70 -1.05 -6.59
C GLU A 16 12.06 -2.43 -6.01
N LYS A 17 12.54 -2.50 -4.77
CA LYS A 17 12.87 -3.76 -4.10
C LYS A 17 11.62 -4.45 -3.61
N SER A 18 11.63 -5.78 -3.64
CA SER A 18 10.59 -6.58 -3.02
C SER A 18 10.59 -6.37 -1.50
N ILE A 19 9.41 -6.18 -0.92
CA ILE A 19 9.21 -5.99 0.52
C ILE A 19 8.43 -7.19 1.04
N ALA A 20 9.09 -8.03 1.84
CA ALA A 20 8.44 -9.15 2.49
C ALA A 20 7.71 -8.66 3.75
N LEU A 21 6.39 -8.86 3.79
CA LEU A 21 5.57 -8.60 4.97
C LEU A 21 5.38 -9.88 5.77
N LYS A 22 5.29 -9.75 7.10
CA LYS A 22 5.11 -10.88 8.02
C LYS A 22 3.75 -10.77 8.69
N ALA A 23 3.03 -11.89 8.80
CA ALA A 23 1.81 -11.96 9.60
C ALA A 23 2.07 -11.49 11.04
N GLU A 24 1.06 -10.86 11.66
CA GLU A 24 1.11 -10.31 13.02
C GLU A 24 2.13 -9.17 13.23
N SER A 25 2.75 -8.64 12.17
CA SER A 25 3.62 -7.46 12.27
C SER A 25 2.83 -6.17 12.06
N LEU A 26 3.30 -5.09 12.69
CA LEU A 26 2.73 -3.76 12.51
C LEU A 26 3.42 -3.04 11.35
N VAL A 27 2.61 -2.41 10.51
CA VAL A 27 3.09 -1.58 9.40
C VAL A 27 2.46 -0.20 9.48
N VAL A 28 3.24 0.83 9.19
CA VAL A 28 2.79 2.22 9.18
C VAL A 28 2.57 2.68 7.75
N LEU A 29 1.31 2.98 7.41
CA LEU A 29 0.99 3.68 6.17
C LEU A 29 1.18 5.19 6.37
N THR A 30 2.02 5.82 5.56
CA THR A 30 2.37 7.24 5.72
C THR A 30 2.23 8.01 4.41
N PRO A 31 1.68 9.23 4.40
CA PRO A 31 1.65 10.06 3.19
C PRO A 31 2.99 10.73 2.87
N ASP A 32 3.98 10.60 3.77
CA ASP A 32 5.35 11.07 3.57
C ASP A 32 6.08 10.18 2.54
N GLN A 33 6.14 10.67 1.30
CA GLN A 33 6.77 9.97 0.17
C GLN A 33 8.29 10.07 0.14
N ASP A 34 8.91 10.83 1.06
CA ASP A 34 10.37 10.93 1.14
C ASP A 34 10.97 9.79 1.96
N LYS A 35 10.14 9.03 2.68
CA LYS A 35 10.56 7.80 3.37
C LYS A 35 10.78 6.65 2.40
N GLU A 36 11.73 5.79 2.72
CA GLU A 36 11.93 4.52 2.01
C GLU A 36 10.84 3.52 2.41
N ALA A 37 10.36 2.75 1.42
CA ALA A 37 9.39 1.70 1.65
C ALA A 37 10.09 0.45 2.23
N THR A 38 9.62 0.01 3.39
CA THR A 38 10.15 -1.16 4.13
C THR A 38 9.01 -2.00 4.67
N SER A 39 9.32 -3.12 5.34
CA SER A 39 8.31 -3.97 5.97
C SER A 39 7.57 -3.31 7.13
N GLU A 40 8.10 -2.19 7.66
CA GLU A 40 7.52 -1.47 8.81
C GLU A 40 6.87 -0.14 8.40
N VAL A 41 7.29 0.45 7.28
CA VAL A 41 6.80 1.75 6.80
C VAL A 41 6.51 1.68 5.31
N LEU A 42 5.27 1.96 4.93
CA LEU A 42 4.83 2.02 3.53
C LEU A 42 4.34 3.44 3.20
N PRO A 43 5.16 4.22 2.46
CA PRO A 43 4.73 5.49 1.90
C PRO A 43 3.56 5.29 0.92
N ILE A 44 2.55 6.16 0.95
CA ILE A 44 1.39 6.10 0.07
C ILE A 44 1.16 7.44 -0.65
N ASN A 45 0.54 7.40 -1.82
CA ASN A 45 0.23 8.60 -2.62
C ASN A 45 -1.06 9.33 -2.18
N TYR A 46 -1.71 8.89 -1.10
CA TYR A 46 -2.99 9.45 -0.62
C TYR A 46 -2.95 9.93 0.83
N GLY A 47 -2.89 11.26 1.01
CA GLY A 47 -2.89 11.91 2.34
C GLY A 47 -4.20 11.84 3.13
N GLY A 48 -5.30 11.46 2.48
CA GLY A 48 -6.62 11.39 3.11
C GLY A 48 -6.92 10.07 3.82
N LEU A 49 -6.04 9.06 3.72
CA LEU A 49 -6.36 7.70 4.16
C LEU A 49 -6.75 7.65 5.63
N SER A 50 -5.99 8.32 6.51
CA SER A 50 -6.24 8.34 7.96
C SER A 50 -7.58 8.95 8.37
N LYS A 51 -8.21 9.74 7.50
CA LYS A 51 -9.55 10.31 7.71
C LYS A 51 -10.65 9.44 7.10
N ALA A 52 -10.29 8.60 6.13
CA ALA A 52 -11.21 7.72 5.41
C ALA A 52 -11.42 6.38 6.13
N VAL A 53 -10.43 5.92 6.90
CA VAL A 53 -10.48 4.67 7.68
C VAL A 53 -10.75 4.93 9.15
N LYS A 54 -11.29 3.90 9.83
CA LYS A 54 -11.52 3.84 11.26
C LYS A 54 -10.79 2.63 11.83
N LYS A 55 -10.55 2.64 13.15
CA LYS A 55 -9.97 1.48 13.83
C LYS A 55 -10.88 0.26 13.64
N GLY A 56 -10.29 -0.86 13.21
CA GLY A 56 -11.00 -2.11 12.91
C GLY A 56 -11.45 -2.24 11.46
N ASP A 57 -11.22 -1.22 10.62
CA ASP A 57 -11.36 -1.37 9.17
C ASP A 57 -10.19 -2.19 8.61
N THR A 58 -10.49 -3.08 7.66
CA THR A 58 -9.46 -3.87 6.97
C THR A 58 -9.05 -3.18 5.67
N ILE A 59 -7.74 -3.07 5.43
CA ILE A 59 -7.16 -2.55 4.18
C ILE A 59 -6.59 -3.72 3.38
N PHE A 60 -7.05 -3.87 2.14
CA PHE A 60 -6.42 -4.79 1.19
C PHE A 60 -5.27 -4.12 0.47
N LEU A 61 -4.09 -4.74 0.50
CA LEU A 61 -2.91 -4.30 -0.22
C LEU A 61 -2.44 -5.42 -1.13
N GLY A 62 -2.31 -5.16 -2.42
CA GLY A 62 -1.83 -6.16 -3.37
C GLY A 62 -1.10 -5.55 -4.54
N GLN A 63 -0.12 -6.28 -5.06
CA GLN A 63 0.45 -5.98 -6.37
C GLN A 63 -0.54 -6.44 -7.44
N TYR A 64 -0.82 -5.57 -8.42
CA TYR A 64 -1.73 -5.90 -9.52
C TYR A 64 -3.13 -6.31 -9.07
N LEU A 65 -3.81 -5.42 -8.33
CA LEU A 65 -5.19 -5.61 -7.86
C LEU A 65 -6.16 -6.03 -8.98
N PHE A 66 -5.89 -5.63 -10.22
CA PHE A 66 -6.67 -6.00 -11.40
C PHE A 66 -6.43 -7.41 -11.92
N THR A 67 -5.26 -8.01 -11.68
CA THR A 67 -4.93 -9.37 -12.15
C THR A 67 -5.14 -10.43 -11.08
N GLY A 68 -5.38 -10.03 -9.83
CA GLY A 68 -5.74 -10.95 -8.75
C GLY A 68 -4.61 -11.89 -8.33
N SER A 69 -3.35 -11.46 -8.43
CA SER A 69 -2.21 -12.29 -8.00
C SER A 69 -2.19 -12.42 -6.48
N GLU A 70 -2.83 -13.47 -5.96
CA GLU A 70 -3.00 -13.72 -4.52
C GLU A 70 -1.66 -13.81 -3.76
N THR A 71 -0.60 -14.28 -4.42
CA THR A 71 0.72 -14.48 -3.80
C THR A 71 1.45 -13.18 -3.46
N THR A 72 0.95 -12.03 -3.92
CA THR A 72 1.54 -10.71 -3.67
C THR A 72 0.56 -9.76 -2.97
N SER A 73 -0.41 -10.33 -2.27
CA SER A 73 -1.46 -9.59 -1.57
C SER A 73 -1.52 -9.90 -0.09
N VAL A 74 -1.97 -8.94 0.71
CA VAL A 74 -2.10 -9.01 2.16
C VAL A 74 -3.29 -8.17 2.63
N TRP A 75 -3.91 -8.60 3.72
CA TRP A 75 -4.89 -7.82 4.46
C TRP A 75 -4.22 -7.19 5.68
N LEU A 76 -4.46 -5.91 5.90
CA LEU A 76 -4.02 -5.15 7.07
C LEU A 76 -5.25 -4.84 7.93
N GLU A 77 -5.19 -5.12 9.23
CA GLU A 77 -6.29 -4.95 10.20
C GLU A 77 -5.96 -3.94 11.31
#